data_AF-A0A7X6XJP0-F1
#
_entry.id   AF-A0A7X6XJP0-F1
#
_cell.length_a   1.000
_cell.length_b   1.000
_cell.length_c   1.000
_cell.angle_alpha   90.00
_cell.angle_beta   90.00
_cell.angle_gamma   90.00
#
_symmetry.space_group_name_H-M   'P 1'
#
loop_
_entity.id
_entity.type
_entity.pdbx_description
1 polymer ?
#
loop_
_entity_poly.entity_id
_entity_poly.type
_entity_poly.pdbx_seq_one_letter_code
_entity_poly.pdbx_strand_id
1 'polypeptide(L)'
;PRRFLGLAMVNPVFERDVIPELERCRALGFVGIKLSSWYQGYPDDGPLLDTICAYAHEHGMPILNHSWGPKLGEWLARYPRAQFICGHWDPARAELARRHENLWICTCLPIGHESFERGLRDLRPDRVMWGSDMSDLQFGCGLGPILLSRVSDEVKRRVIGLNMLELLETCGIPAPPAWEGC
;
A
#
# COMPACT_ATOMS: atom_id res chain seq x y z
N PRO A 1 0.95 21.80 5.75
CA PRO A 1 -0.44 21.27 5.65
C PRO A 1 -0.77 20.86 4.20
N ARG A 2 -1.69 19.89 3.96
CA ARG A 2 -2.01 19.29 2.64
C ARG A 2 -0.92 18.44 1.94
N ARG A 3 0.26 18.23 2.55
CA ARG A 3 1.32 17.33 2.02
C ARG A 3 1.34 15.93 2.64
N PHE A 4 0.51 15.68 3.65
CA PHE A 4 0.41 14.40 4.34
C PHE A 4 -1.01 13.87 4.21
N LEU A 5 -1.13 12.58 3.90
CA LEU A 5 -2.39 11.86 3.75
C LEU A 5 -2.42 10.75 4.81
N GLY A 6 -3.41 10.77 5.70
CA GLY A 6 -3.51 9.83 6.81
C GLY A 6 -4.19 8.52 6.41
N LEU A 7 -3.65 7.39 6.88
CA LEU A 7 -4.33 6.08 6.85
C LEU A 7 -4.81 5.74 8.27
N ALA A 8 -6.08 5.39 8.41
CA ALA A 8 -6.68 5.02 9.68
C ALA A 8 -6.14 3.66 10.13
N MET A 9 -5.53 3.58 11.31
CA MET A 9 -5.10 2.31 11.89
C MET A 9 -6.19 1.81 12.84
N VAL A 10 -6.67 0.59 12.58
CA VAL A 10 -7.56 -0.15 13.49
C VAL A 10 -6.88 -1.42 13.96
N ASN A 11 -7.31 -1.94 15.11
CA ASN A 11 -6.88 -3.22 15.64
C ASN A 11 -8.06 -4.21 15.60
N PRO A 12 -8.03 -5.23 14.72
CA PRO A 12 -9.13 -6.19 14.58
C PRO A 12 -9.43 -7.05 15.83
N VAL A 13 -8.60 -7.01 16.87
CA VAL A 13 -8.92 -7.60 18.19
C VAL A 13 -10.10 -6.87 18.86
N PHE A 14 -10.28 -5.58 18.60
CA PHE A 14 -11.31 -4.73 19.21
C PHE A 14 -12.53 -4.59 18.29
N GLU A 15 -13.24 -5.70 18.05
CA GLU A 15 -14.29 -5.81 17.03
C GLU A 15 -15.31 -4.67 17.03
N ARG A 16 -15.80 -4.30 18.22
CA ARG A 16 -16.83 -3.27 18.39
C ARG A 16 -16.38 -1.87 17.98
N ASP A 17 -15.07 -1.64 17.98
CA ASP A 17 -14.47 -0.33 17.76
C ASP A 17 -14.01 -0.13 16.31
N VAL A 18 -13.83 -1.22 15.52
CA VAL A 18 -13.30 -1.18 14.15
C VAL A 18 -14.08 -0.24 13.23
N ILE A 19 -15.38 -0.46 13.03
CA ILE A 19 -16.18 0.37 12.11
C ILE A 19 -16.40 1.80 12.68
N PRO A 20 -16.75 2.00 13.96
CA PRO A 20 -16.84 3.34 14.54
C PRO A 20 -15.55 4.16 14.40
N GLU A 21 -14.38 3.53 14.58
CA GLU A 21 -13.09 4.21 14.45
C GLU A 21 -12.74 4.54 12.99
N LEU A 22 -13.05 3.65 12.04
CA LEU A 22 -12.89 3.95 10.61
C LEU A 22 -13.77 5.13 10.17
N GLU A 23 -15.02 5.19 10.64
CA GLU A 23 -15.91 6.31 10.35
C GLU A 23 -15.45 7.61 11.02
N ARG A 24 -15.02 7.55 12.28
CA ARG A 24 -14.45 8.70 12.98
C ARG A 24 -13.20 9.23 12.27
N CYS A 25 -12.32 8.36 11.80
CA CYS A 25 -11.13 8.74 11.05
C CYS A 25 -11.48 9.32 9.68
N ARG A 26 -12.45 8.74 8.96
CA ARG A 26 -12.95 9.25 7.68
C ARG A 26 -13.53 10.66 7.83
N ALA A 27 -14.30 10.91 8.88
CA ALA A 27 -14.82 12.25 9.23
C ALA A 27 -13.71 13.27 9.57
N LEU A 28 -12.54 12.80 10.04
CA LEU A 28 -11.34 13.62 10.27
C LEU A 28 -10.46 13.80 9.02
N GLY A 29 -10.85 13.23 7.87
CA GLY A 29 -10.12 13.36 6.60
C GLY A 29 -9.00 12.33 6.39
N PHE A 30 -9.01 11.20 7.10
CA PHE A 30 -8.17 10.06 6.75
C PHE A 30 -8.68 9.41 5.46
N VAL A 31 -7.76 9.10 4.53
CA VAL A 31 -8.09 8.75 3.14
C VAL A 31 -8.03 7.27 2.83
N GLY A 32 -7.51 6.45 3.75
CA GLY A 32 -7.37 5.00 3.59
C GLY A 32 -7.17 4.29 4.92
N ILE A 33 -6.78 3.02 4.88
CA ILE A 33 -6.66 2.14 6.05
C ILE A 33 -5.24 1.57 6.16
N LYS A 34 -4.70 1.50 7.38
CA LYS A 34 -3.43 0.82 7.72
C LYS A 34 -3.73 -0.35 8.64
N LEU A 35 -3.22 -1.52 8.27
CA LEU A 35 -3.30 -2.74 9.08
C LEU A 35 -1.90 -3.25 9.45
N SER A 36 -1.86 -3.96 10.57
CA SER A 36 -0.67 -4.61 11.13
C SER A 36 -1.06 -5.87 11.90
N SER A 37 -1.97 -6.67 11.34
CA SER A 37 -2.61 -7.85 11.97
C SER A 37 -1.62 -8.75 12.70
N TRP A 38 -0.48 -9.04 12.08
CA TRP A 38 0.64 -9.78 12.66
C TRP A 38 1.14 -9.23 13.99
N TYR A 39 1.46 -7.93 14.07
CA TYR A 39 1.89 -7.27 15.32
C TYR A 39 0.76 -7.15 16.34
N GLN A 40 -0.48 -7.12 15.88
CA GLN A 40 -1.68 -7.06 16.71
C GLN A 40 -2.11 -8.45 17.23
N GLY A 41 -1.45 -9.54 16.80
CA GLY A 41 -1.79 -10.91 17.17
C GLY A 41 -3.08 -11.43 16.54
N TYR A 42 -3.57 -10.80 15.46
CA TYR A 42 -4.81 -11.17 14.77
C TYR A 42 -4.51 -12.05 13.55
N PRO A 43 -5.26 -13.15 13.30
CA PRO A 43 -5.03 -14.02 12.15
C PRO A 43 -5.16 -13.29 10.80
N ASP A 44 -4.22 -13.53 9.88
CA ASP A 44 -4.22 -12.93 8.52
C ASP A 44 -5.40 -13.36 7.63
N ASP A 45 -6.24 -14.26 8.13
CA ASP A 45 -7.44 -14.77 7.47
C ASP A 45 -8.72 -14.58 8.33
N GLY A 46 -8.63 -13.91 9.48
CA GLY A 46 -9.74 -13.73 10.41
C GLY A 46 -10.88 -12.85 9.87
N PRO A 47 -12.12 -13.05 10.35
CA PRO A 47 -13.33 -12.49 9.72
C PRO A 47 -13.37 -10.97 9.64
N LEU A 48 -12.77 -10.25 10.59
CA LEU A 48 -12.76 -8.78 10.56
C LEU A 48 -11.88 -8.20 9.46
N LEU A 49 -10.91 -8.94 8.93
CA LEU A 49 -10.18 -8.49 7.75
C LEU A 49 -11.09 -8.46 6.52
N ASP A 50 -12.04 -9.40 6.40
CA ASP A 50 -13.07 -9.38 5.36
C ASP A 50 -13.99 -8.17 5.53
N THR A 51 -14.45 -7.89 6.76
CA THR A 51 -15.25 -6.70 7.09
C THR A 51 -14.52 -5.38 6.76
N ILE A 52 -13.23 -5.27 7.10
CA ILE A 52 -12.43 -4.07 6.82
C ILE A 52 -12.17 -3.92 5.31
N CYS A 53 -11.96 -5.02 4.59
CA CYS A 53 -11.82 -5.01 3.12
C CYS A 53 -13.15 -4.62 2.44
N ALA A 54 -14.29 -5.07 2.96
CA ALA A 54 -15.61 -4.68 2.48
C ALA A 54 -15.88 -3.18 2.71
N TYR A 55 -15.50 -2.62 3.87
CA TYR A 55 -15.59 -1.18 4.13
C TYR A 55 -14.67 -0.37 3.18
N ALA A 56 -13.42 -0.80 3.00
CA ALA A 56 -12.51 -0.18 2.03
C ALA A 56 -13.08 -0.21 0.60
N HIS A 57 -13.77 -1.31 0.24
CA HIS A 57 -14.46 -1.44 -1.04
C HIS A 57 -15.65 -0.50 -1.18
N GLU A 58 -16.48 -0.39 -0.14
CA GLU A 58 -17.66 0.49 -0.10
C GLU A 58 -17.28 1.96 -0.31
N HIS A 59 -16.12 2.38 0.19
CA HIS A 59 -15.63 3.75 0.08
C HIS A 59 -14.55 3.98 -1.00
N GLY A 60 -14.13 2.95 -1.75
CA GLY A 60 -13.10 3.09 -2.79
C GLY A 60 -11.70 3.43 -2.25
N MET A 61 -11.40 3.02 -1.02
CA MET A 61 -10.22 3.43 -0.27
C MET A 61 -9.00 2.52 -0.52
N PRO A 62 -7.77 3.06 -0.39
CA PRO A 62 -6.57 2.25 -0.27
C PRO A 62 -6.48 1.57 1.10
N ILE A 63 -6.04 0.32 1.11
CA ILE A 63 -5.83 -0.50 2.31
C ILE A 63 -4.42 -1.10 2.28
N LEU A 64 -3.57 -0.63 3.19
CA LEU A 64 -2.18 -1.06 3.32
C LEU A 64 -2.04 -1.96 4.53
N ASN A 65 -1.68 -3.23 4.33
CA ASN A 65 -1.35 -4.14 5.43
C ASN A 65 0.16 -4.42 5.46
N HIS A 66 0.73 -4.55 6.66
CA HIS A 66 2.14 -4.90 6.85
C HIS A 66 2.50 -6.24 6.16
N SER A 67 1.62 -7.24 6.29
CA SER A 67 1.68 -8.50 5.55
C SER A 67 0.27 -8.91 5.13
N TRP A 68 0.13 -9.62 4.02
CA TRP A 68 -1.14 -10.16 3.57
C TRP A 68 -1.09 -11.70 3.51
N GLY A 69 -2.06 -12.34 4.17
CA GLY A 69 -2.20 -13.79 4.19
C GLY A 69 -2.63 -14.42 2.85
N PRO A 70 -2.95 -15.72 2.86
CA PRO A 70 -3.34 -16.46 1.66
C PRO A 70 -4.66 -15.95 1.03
N LYS A 71 -5.59 -15.38 1.83
CA LYS A 71 -6.88 -14.86 1.34
C LYS A 71 -6.80 -13.62 0.45
N LEU A 72 -5.62 -13.00 0.30
CA LEU A 72 -5.47 -11.78 -0.52
C LEU A 72 -6.06 -11.92 -1.93
N GLY A 73 -5.87 -13.06 -2.60
CA GLY A 73 -6.42 -13.28 -3.94
C GLY A 73 -7.95 -13.34 -3.98
N GLU A 74 -8.58 -13.88 -2.94
CA GLU A 74 -10.04 -13.87 -2.81
C GLU A 74 -10.56 -12.45 -2.58
N TRP A 75 -9.89 -11.67 -1.72
CA TRP A 75 -10.26 -10.29 -1.43
C TRP A 75 -10.06 -9.36 -2.63
N LEU A 76 -8.97 -9.50 -3.38
CA LEU A 76 -8.76 -8.73 -4.62
C LEU A 76 -9.90 -8.96 -5.64
N ALA A 77 -10.34 -10.21 -5.79
CA ALA A 77 -11.45 -10.58 -6.68
C ALA A 77 -12.82 -10.13 -6.15
N ARG A 78 -13.07 -10.27 -4.85
CA ARG A 78 -14.35 -9.93 -4.19
C ARG A 78 -14.55 -8.43 -4.03
N TYR A 79 -13.46 -7.68 -3.85
CA TYR A 79 -13.46 -6.27 -3.47
C TYR A 79 -12.73 -5.36 -4.48
N PRO A 80 -13.07 -5.39 -5.79
CA PRO A 80 -12.27 -4.75 -6.86
C PRO A 80 -12.08 -3.21 -6.74
N ARG A 81 -12.98 -2.50 -6.03
CA ARG A 81 -12.85 -1.06 -5.76
C ARG A 81 -11.88 -0.70 -4.63
N ALA A 82 -11.59 -1.62 -3.70
CA ALA A 82 -10.56 -1.39 -2.68
C ALA A 82 -9.18 -1.53 -3.31
N GLN A 83 -8.25 -0.63 -2.98
CA GLN A 83 -6.89 -0.65 -3.53
C GLN A 83 -5.93 -1.25 -2.50
N PHE A 84 -5.56 -2.51 -2.68
CA PHE A 84 -4.76 -3.28 -1.73
C PHE A 84 -3.27 -2.98 -1.92
N ILE A 85 -2.59 -2.65 -0.83
CA ILE A 85 -1.15 -2.36 -0.84
C ILE A 85 -0.45 -3.40 0.06
N CYS A 86 0.42 -4.21 -0.53
CA CYS A 86 1.41 -4.98 0.25
C CYS A 86 2.38 -3.99 0.88
N GLY A 87 2.45 -3.96 2.21
CA GLY A 87 3.35 -3.08 2.95
C GLY A 87 4.83 -3.34 2.66
N HIS A 88 5.18 -4.56 2.24
CA HIS A 88 6.54 -4.96 1.90
C HIS A 88 6.73 -5.39 0.44
N TRP A 89 8.00 -5.39 0.02
CA TRP A 89 8.53 -5.84 -1.25
C TRP A 89 8.37 -7.35 -1.38
N ASP A 90 7.31 -7.75 -2.08
CA ASP A 90 6.92 -9.14 -2.25
C ASP A 90 6.81 -9.49 -3.76
N PRO A 91 7.94 -9.76 -4.44
CA PRO A 91 7.93 -10.17 -5.84
C PRO A 91 7.22 -11.51 -6.07
N ALA A 92 6.97 -12.33 -5.04
CA ALA A 92 6.16 -13.54 -5.19
C ALA A 92 4.68 -13.22 -5.51
N ARG A 93 4.22 -11.97 -5.31
CA ARG A 93 2.89 -11.49 -5.75
C ARG A 93 2.83 -11.06 -7.22
N ALA A 94 3.90 -11.20 -8.01
CA ALA A 94 3.92 -10.80 -9.42
C ALA A 94 2.74 -11.35 -10.25
N GLU A 95 2.42 -12.63 -10.11
CA GLU A 95 1.29 -13.27 -10.78
C GLU A 95 -0.08 -12.77 -10.28
N LEU A 96 -0.15 -12.27 -9.04
CA LEU A 96 -1.37 -11.71 -8.48
C LEU A 96 -1.58 -10.26 -8.96
N ALA A 97 -0.52 -9.45 -8.99
CA ALA A 97 -0.54 -8.08 -9.54
C ALA A 97 -0.74 -8.03 -11.07
N ARG A 98 -0.37 -9.10 -11.80
CA ARG A 98 -0.72 -9.26 -13.22
C ARG A 98 -2.19 -9.64 -13.46
N ARG A 99 -2.87 -10.26 -12.49
CA ARG A 99 -4.29 -10.65 -12.60
C ARG A 99 -5.29 -9.66 -11.97
N HIS A 100 -4.82 -8.81 -11.05
CA HIS A 100 -5.66 -7.87 -10.31
C HIS A 100 -5.08 -6.47 -10.39
N GLU A 101 -5.80 -5.56 -11.06
CA GLU A 101 -5.41 -4.15 -11.21
C GLU A 101 -5.33 -3.41 -9.87
N ASN A 102 -6.06 -3.87 -8.85
CA ASN A 102 -6.16 -3.25 -7.54
C ASN A 102 -5.13 -3.77 -6.51
N LEU A 103 -4.05 -4.44 -6.95
CA LEU A 103 -2.93 -4.82 -6.09
C LEU A 103 -1.68 -3.97 -6.37
N TRP A 104 -1.14 -3.39 -5.30
CA TRP A 104 0.05 -2.55 -5.30
C TRP A 104 1.12 -3.13 -4.36
N ILE A 105 2.39 -3.02 -4.74
CA ILE A 105 3.53 -3.53 -3.97
C ILE A 105 4.39 -2.36 -3.48
N CYS A 106 4.48 -2.15 -2.17
CA CYS A 106 5.38 -1.19 -1.56
C CYS A 106 6.83 -1.73 -1.53
N THR A 107 7.84 -0.87 -1.59
CA THR A 107 9.27 -1.28 -1.60
C THR A 107 9.93 -1.39 -0.21
N CYS A 108 9.21 -1.27 0.91
CA CYS A 108 9.75 -1.54 2.26
C CYS A 108 9.96 -3.06 2.46
N LEU A 109 10.72 -3.65 3.38
CA LEU A 109 11.83 -3.18 4.22
C LEU A 109 13.05 -2.87 3.30
N PRO A 110 14.31 -2.79 3.76
CA PRO A 110 15.44 -2.57 2.83
C PRO A 110 15.52 -3.66 1.76
N ILE A 111 15.52 -3.24 0.48
CA ILE A 111 15.68 -4.14 -0.66
C ILE A 111 17.18 -4.45 -0.84
N GLY A 112 17.51 -5.75 -0.96
CA GLY A 112 18.89 -6.19 -1.21
C GLY A 112 19.46 -5.69 -2.54
N HIS A 113 20.79 -5.69 -2.66
CA HIS A 113 21.46 -5.33 -3.92
C HIS A 113 20.90 -6.15 -5.10
N GLU A 114 20.70 -5.50 -6.25
CA GLU A 114 20.01 -6.00 -7.45
C GLU A 114 18.57 -6.53 -7.27
N SER A 115 18.05 -6.67 -6.04
CA SER A 115 16.76 -7.35 -5.81
C SER A 115 15.56 -6.58 -6.38
N PHE A 116 15.68 -5.25 -6.50
CA PHE A 116 14.73 -4.41 -7.23
C PHE A 116 14.73 -4.70 -8.74
N GLU A 117 15.91 -4.71 -9.38
CA GLU A 117 16.07 -5.04 -10.81
C GLU A 117 15.58 -6.46 -11.14
N ARG A 118 15.84 -7.41 -10.24
CA ARG A 118 15.45 -8.80 -10.40
C ARG A 118 13.94 -8.96 -10.27
N GLY A 119 13.32 -8.41 -9.22
CA GLY A 119 11.87 -8.51 -9.02
C GLY A 119 11.05 -7.79 -10.10
N LEU A 120 11.55 -6.68 -10.65
CA LEU A 120 10.92 -5.98 -11.79
C LEU A 120 10.99 -6.73 -13.14
N ARG A 121 11.60 -7.92 -13.20
CA ARG A 121 11.48 -8.80 -14.38
C ARG A 121 10.11 -9.50 -14.43
N ASP A 122 9.52 -9.75 -13.26
CA ASP A 122 8.26 -10.47 -13.10
C ASP A 122 7.11 -9.55 -12.66
N LEU A 123 7.43 -8.54 -11.82
CA LEU A 123 6.50 -7.52 -11.35
C LEU A 123 6.21 -6.46 -12.42
N ARG A 124 4.95 -6.03 -12.45
CA ARG A 124 4.47 -4.84 -13.15
C ARG A 124 5.05 -3.56 -12.55
N PRO A 125 5.91 -2.79 -13.27
CA PRO A 125 6.49 -1.56 -12.74
C PRO A 125 5.45 -0.46 -12.44
N ASP A 126 4.28 -0.53 -13.08
CA ASP A 126 3.09 0.30 -12.86
C ASP A 126 2.30 -0.03 -11.59
N ARG A 127 2.63 -1.13 -10.90
CA ARG A 127 2.00 -1.57 -9.64
C ARG A 127 2.97 -1.59 -8.45
N VAL A 128 4.19 -1.06 -8.62
CA VAL A 128 5.20 -0.96 -7.55
C VAL A 128 5.33 0.49 -7.07
N MET A 129 5.35 0.76 -5.77
CA MET A 129 5.50 2.12 -5.22
C MET A 129 6.56 2.18 -4.12
N TRP A 130 7.28 3.29 -4.05
CA TRP A 130 8.27 3.51 -3.01
C TRP A 130 7.61 3.78 -1.64
N GLY A 131 8.12 3.12 -0.61
CA GLY A 131 7.83 3.43 0.79
C GLY A 131 9.10 3.36 1.63
N SER A 132 9.24 4.29 2.57
CA SER A 132 10.47 4.49 3.35
C SER A 132 10.49 3.81 4.71
N ASP A 133 9.33 3.47 5.28
CA ASP A 133 9.15 3.10 6.70
C ASP A 133 9.83 4.09 7.66
N MET A 134 9.61 5.38 7.40
CA MET A 134 10.20 6.50 8.15
C MET A 134 9.65 6.62 9.58
N SER A 135 10.31 5.85 10.45
CA SER A 135 10.36 5.92 11.92
C SER A 135 11.30 4.81 12.39
N ASP A 136 11.27 3.70 11.65
CA ASP A 136 11.94 2.44 11.94
C ASP A 136 13.18 2.28 11.04
N LEU A 137 13.13 2.83 9.81
CA LEU A 137 14.20 2.75 8.80
C LEU A 137 14.74 4.13 8.39
N GLN A 138 15.98 4.13 7.89
CA GLN A 138 16.60 5.27 7.23
C GLN A 138 16.15 5.33 5.76
N PHE A 139 15.74 6.52 5.28
CA PHE A 139 15.26 6.74 3.90
C PHE A 139 16.16 6.12 2.81
N GLY A 140 17.48 6.26 2.96
CA GLY A 140 18.47 5.77 2.00
C GLY A 140 18.45 4.24 1.80
N CYS A 141 18.02 3.48 2.81
CA CYS A 141 17.98 2.01 2.74
C CYS A 141 16.93 1.48 1.76
N GLY A 142 15.75 2.13 1.68
CA GLY A 142 14.72 1.78 0.70
C GLY A 142 14.92 2.47 -0.66
N LEU A 143 15.44 3.70 -0.67
CA LEU A 143 15.55 4.51 -1.90
C LEU A 143 16.82 4.21 -2.72
N GLY A 144 17.94 3.90 -2.06
CA GLY A 144 19.23 3.63 -2.71
C GLY A 144 19.18 2.52 -3.76
N PRO A 145 18.62 1.33 -3.47
CA PRO A 145 18.47 0.24 -4.44
C PRO A 145 17.67 0.63 -5.69
N ILE A 146 16.71 1.55 -5.58
CA ILE A 146 15.89 2.04 -6.69
C ILE A 146 16.70 3.02 -7.55
N LEU A 147 17.34 4.02 -6.93
CA LEU A 147 18.10 5.05 -7.65
C LEU A 147 19.30 4.47 -8.39
N LEU A 148 20.05 3.57 -7.73
CA LEU A 148 21.27 2.94 -8.27
C LEU A 148 20.99 1.78 -9.24
N SER A 149 19.72 1.38 -9.42
CA SER A 149 19.36 0.31 -10.35
C SER A 149 19.56 0.70 -11.82
N ARG A 150 19.76 -0.32 -12.66
CA ARG A 150 19.93 -0.24 -14.12
C ARG A 150 18.60 -0.21 -14.90
N VAL A 151 17.46 -0.07 -14.23
CA VAL A 151 16.17 0.15 -14.91
C VAL A 151 16.09 1.57 -15.48
N SER A 152 15.18 1.81 -16.42
CA SER A 152 15.00 3.14 -17.02
C SER A 152 14.56 4.20 -16.00
N ASP A 153 14.95 5.45 -16.23
CA ASP A 153 14.52 6.56 -15.36
C ASP A 153 13.00 6.78 -15.39
N GLU A 154 12.30 6.29 -16.42
CA GLU A 154 10.84 6.25 -16.46
C GLU A 154 10.29 5.33 -15.36
N VAL A 155 10.81 4.10 -15.25
CA VAL A 155 10.45 3.16 -14.17
C VAL A 155 10.79 3.75 -12.80
N LYS A 156 11.93 4.42 -12.65
CA LYS A 156 12.29 5.10 -11.39
C LYS A 156 11.28 6.19 -11.02
N ARG A 157 10.88 7.05 -11.97
CA ARG A 157 9.85 8.08 -11.75
C ARG A 157 8.48 7.47 -11.41
N ARG A 158 8.09 6.39 -12.10
CA ARG A 158 6.87 5.62 -11.82
C ARG A 158 6.85 5.15 -10.36
N VAL A 159 7.86 4.38 -9.96
CA VAL A 159 7.94 3.79 -8.61
C VAL A 159 8.07 4.84 -7.51
N ILE A 160 8.89 5.89 -7.68
CA ILE A 160 9.15 6.87 -6.63
C ILE A 160 7.95 7.82 -6.38
N GLY A 161 7.05 8.01 -7.35
CA GLY A 161 5.91 8.91 -7.14
C GLY A 161 4.72 8.78 -8.08
N LEU A 162 4.90 8.56 -9.39
CA LEU A 162 3.75 8.63 -10.32
C LEU A 162 2.71 7.53 -10.05
N ASN A 163 3.13 6.36 -9.55
CA ASN A 163 2.22 5.26 -9.19
C ASN A 163 1.36 5.59 -7.97
N MET A 164 1.89 6.37 -7.03
CA MET A 164 1.09 6.91 -5.92
C MET A 164 0.06 7.92 -6.45
N LEU A 165 0.41 8.75 -7.43
CA LEU A 165 -0.55 9.69 -8.03
C LEU A 165 -1.69 8.96 -8.76
N GLU A 166 -1.39 7.91 -9.53
CA GLU A 166 -2.41 7.06 -10.19
C GLU A 166 -3.33 6.38 -9.15
N LEU A 167 -2.78 5.87 -8.05
CA LEU A 167 -3.55 5.32 -6.94
C LEU A 167 -4.50 6.37 -6.32
N LEU A 168 -3.99 7.57 -6.02
CA LEU A 168 -4.78 8.65 -5.43
C LEU A 168 -5.92 9.08 -6.36
N GLU A 169 -5.64 9.23 -7.66
CA GLU A 169 -6.66 9.53 -8.68
C GLU A 169 -7.73 8.43 -8.74
N THR A 170 -7.33 7.15 -8.75
CA THR A 170 -8.23 5.99 -8.75
C THR A 170 -9.16 5.98 -7.53
N CYS A 171 -8.69 6.42 -6.37
CA CYS A 171 -9.46 6.54 -5.14
C CYS A 171 -10.25 7.87 -5.01
N GLY A 172 -10.17 8.77 -6.00
CA GLY A 172 -10.77 10.12 -5.92
C GLY A 172 -10.12 11.03 -4.85
N ILE A 173 -8.92 10.70 -4.39
CA ILE A 173 -8.17 11.45 -3.38
C ILE A 173 -7.40 12.58 -4.08
N PRO A 174 -7.59 13.86 -3.71
CA PRO A 174 -6.83 14.95 -4.31
C PRO A 174 -5.32 14.79 -4.12
N ALA A 175 -4.57 14.91 -5.22
CA ALA A 175 -3.11 14.89 -5.17
C ALA A 175 -2.57 16.02 -4.25
N PRO A 176 -1.51 15.76 -3.46
CA PRO A 176 -0.79 16.80 -2.74
C PRO A 176 -0.34 17.92 -3.69
N PRO A 177 -0.28 19.19 -3.24
CA PRO A 177 0.24 20.28 -4.06
C PRO A 177 1.68 19.99 -4.49
N ALA A 178 2.09 20.48 -5.66
CA ALA A 178 3.45 20.35 -6.15
C ALA A 178 4.49 20.85 -5.13
N TRP A 179 5.74 20.38 -5.23
CA TRP A 179 6.84 21.00 -4.48
C TRP A 179 7.24 22.31 -5.16
N GLU A 180 6.47 23.35 -4.87
CA GLU A 180 6.95 24.74 -4.90
C GLU A 180 8.04 24.84 -3.83
N GLY A 181 9.31 24.87 -4.26
CA GLY A 181 10.44 25.05 -3.37
C GLY A 181 10.51 26.48 -2.83
N CYS A 182 11.22 26.65 -1.71
CA CYS A 182 11.80 27.95 -1.34
C CYS A 182 12.98 28.28 -2.26
#